data_AF-A0AA89AMX1-F1
#
_entry.id   AF-A0AA89AMX1-F1
#
_cell.length_a   1.000
_cell.length_b   1.000
_cell.length_c   1.000
_cell.angle_alpha   90.00
_cell.angle_beta   90.00
_cell.angle_gamma   90.00
#
_symmetry.space_group_name_H-M   'P 1'
#
loop_
_entity.id
_entity.type
_entity.pdbx_description
1 polymer ?
#
loop_
_entity_poly.entity_id
_entity_poly.type
_entity_poly.pdbx_seq_one_letter_code
_entity_poly.pdbx_strand_id
1 'polypeptide(L)'
;MSKLKIAGAWSGVLEAELDTWTVAMLRQEVARRSDCQPASINLIFAGKVLKDGDGSQKLNEIGVKNNAKILASRVSADEGKELMAEAERSNRLTRLKWVPFVSLLISACLSVLGFEFICFCGFWAAATSLAMRHLDGSLPVEDFNIELENQSGEKVQMGSETDQRAVMMGLMLHANAKQLIRRTKYKDALEVLAMGEEAFSLCNSSLIEMIDNIPILQIDMVWCYFMLRDISWLSVAGVRLLKAREGIERAHGKEATRVRLLQGGRCPELALHLRLELLEGVVAYHSGQLEKSRSSLSSAQAKHLQLQVPDEALSLLMSMGYQERRAKRALRMNNQDIESAVDFLVEEKARKAQKVKDNIRRQEEILEQKKYGTTPLGKGLDLQKLNELVSIGYGKDLAAEALRRNENDIQKALDGLTNPETNSSIQLDIESSKKKRQRVAVDTAINELAAMGFPREAVISAVHEYGTQELARSHLFRQYPNAMVVEDDNDDSTSRPSDRDVEMEDELTGELQRGDAFSDYDIDVTEEGEAIREYLALLTSAETVEQVPTSQVIRN
;
A
#
# COMPACT_ATOMS: atom_id res chain seq x y z
N MET A 1 32.74 -38.48 41.41
CA MET A 1 31.47 -38.01 40.84
C MET A 1 30.90 -36.90 41.73
N SER A 2 30.92 -35.66 41.24
CA SER A 2 30.29 -34.52 41.91
C SER A 2 28.88 -34.33 41.38
N LYS A 3 27.95 -33.87 42.22
CA LYS A 3 26.55 -33.65 41.84
C LYS A 3 26.33 -32.20 41.48
N LEU A 4 25.92 -31.92 40.24
CA LEU A 4 25.54 -30.59 39.75
C LEU A 4 24.02 -30.48 39.73
N LYS A 5 23.48 -29.34 40.15
CA LYS A 5 22.03 -29.07 40.11
C LYS A 5 21.75 -28.18 38.90
N ILE A 6 21.14 -28.74 37.86
CA ILE A 6 20.76 -28.00 36.66
C ILE A 6 19.29 -27.56 36.80
N ALA A 7 19.00 -26.32 36.41
CA ALA A 7 17.65 -25.76 36.36
C ALA A 7 17.42 -25.01 35.03
N GLY A 8 16.18 -24.98 34.54
CA GLY A 8 15.81 -24.30 33.28
C GLY A 8 15.39 -25.30 32.21
N ALA A 9 15.98 -25.24 31.01
CA ALA A 9 15.67 -26.07 29.83
C ALA A 9 15.65 -27.58 30.14
N TRP A 10 16.46 -28.01 31.10
CA TRP A 10 16.29 -29.28 31.80
C TRP A 10 16.57 -29.07 33.28
N SER A 11 15.77 -29.68 34.14
CA SER A 11 15.89 -29.55 35.59
C SER A 11 16.16 -30.91 36.24
N GLY A 12 17.30 -31.05 36.91
CA GLY A 12 17.71 -32.32 37.50
C GLY A 12 19.10 -32.31 38.11
N VAL A 13 19.45 -33.41 38.78
CA VAL A 13 20.79 -33.62 39.32
C VAL A 13 21.62 -34.38 38.30
N LEU A 14 22.77 -33.82 37.93
CA LEU A 14 23.71 -34.40 36.99
C LEU A 14 24.99 -34.82 37.74
N GLU A 15 25.41 -36.07 37.57
CA GLU A 15 26.68 -36.53 38.12
C GLU A 15 27.78 -36.28 37.09
N ALA A 16 28.72 -35.40 37.43
CA ALA A 16 29.82 -34.99 36.57
C ALA A 16 31.17 -35.12 37.29
N GLU A 17 32.22 -35.40 36.54
CA GLU A 17 33.59 -35.41 37.04
C GLU A 17 34.24 -34.05 36.79
N LEU A 18 34.37 -33.23 37.85
CA LEU A 18 34.80 -31.83 37.74
C LEU A 18 36.23 -31.66 37.21
N ASP A 19 37.08 -32.69 37.37
CA ASP A 19 38.49 -32.68 36.98
C ASP A 19 38.73 -33.21 35.55
N THR A 20 37.70 -33.71 34.87
CA THR A 20 37.78 -34.27 33.51
C THR A 20 36.81 -33.61 32.55
N TRP A 21 35.67 -33.12 33.02
CA TRP A 21 34.63 -32.52 32.18
C TRP A 21 34.93 -31.05 31.84
N THR A 22 34.65 -30.69 30.58
CA THR A 22 34.70 -29.31 30.06
C THR A 22 33.28 -28.72 29.93
N VAL A 23 33.18 -27.41 29.70
CA VAL A 23 31.89 -26.73 29.49
C VAL A 23 31.14 -27.30 28.28
N ALA A 24 31.85 -27.65 27.21
CA ALA A 24 31.26 -28.24 26.02
C ALA A 24 30.63 -29.62 26.30
N MET A 25 31.32 -30.47 27.07
CA MET A 25 30.79 -31.78 27.48
C MET A 25 29.56 -31.64 28.38
N LEU A 26 29.57 -30.67 29.29
CA LEU A 26 28.42 -30.36 30.14
C LEU A 26 27.23 -29.86 29.30
N ARG A 27 27.47 -28.97 28.32
CA ARG A 27 26.45 -28.46 27.39
C ARG A 27 25.85 -29.58 26.55
N GLN A 28 26.68 -30.49 26.06
CA GLN A 28 26.24 -31.64 25.27
C GLN A 28 25.37 -32.60 26.09
N GLU A 29 25.73 -32.89 27.35
CA GLU A 29 24.93 -33.79 28.19
C GLU A 29 23.61 -33.15 28.64
N VAL A 30 23.58 -31.83 28.90
CA VAL A 30 22.33 -31.10 29.17
C VAL A 30 21.45 -31.04 27.91
N ALA A 31 22.04 -30.85 26.74
CA ALA A 31 21.35 -30.86 25.45
C ALA A 31 20.71 -32.23 25.14
N ARG A 32 21.46 -33.31 25.36
CA ARG A 32 20.96 -34.69 25.20
C ARG A 32 19.76 -34.98 26.10
N ARG A 33 19.73 -34.45 27.33
CA ARG A 33 18.63 -34.64 28.28
C ARG A 33 17.44 -33.70 28.08
N SER A 34 17.62 -32.61 27.34
CA SER A 34 16.56 -31.64 27.00
C SER A 34 16.01 -31.81 25.58
N ASP A 35 16.46 -32.84 24.84
CA ASP A 35 16.10 -33.09 23.43
C ASP A 35 16.34 -31.85 22.54
N CYS A 36 17.46 -31.17 22.76
CA CYS A 36 17.82 -29.93 22.07
C CYS A 36 19.24 -30.01 21.48
N GLN A 37 19.54 -29.14 20.51
CA GLN A 37 20.89 -29.04 19.94
C GLN A 37 21.83 -28.30 20.91
N PRO A 38 23.09 -28.74 21.09
CA PRO A 38 24.04 -28.09 22.01
C PRO A 38 24.23 -26.58 21.74
N ALA A 39 24.14 -26.15 20.48
CA ALA A 39 24.27 -24.74 20.09
C ALA A 39 23.09 -23.86 20.54
N SER A 40 21.96 -24.46 20.94
CA SER A 40 20.73 -23.76 21.33
C SER A 40 20.58 -23.60 22.85
N ILE A 41 21.60 -23.98 23.64
CA ILE A 41 21.55 -23.92 25.10
C ILE A 41 22.66 -23.02 25.62
N ASN A 42 22.30 -22.05 26.45
CA ASN A 42 23.23 -21.24 27.25
C ASN A 42 23.28 -21.76 28.69
N LEU A 43 24.49 -22.07 29.18
CA LEU A 43 24.74 -22.42 30.57
C LEU A 43 25.19 -21.17 31.35
N ILE A 44 24.56 -20.90 32.48
CA ILE A 44 24.84 -19.75 33.34
C ILE A 44 25.19 -20.24 34.74
N PHE A 45 26.35 -19.83 35.24
CA PHE A 45 26.82 -20.13 36.59
C PHE A 45 27.24 -18.83 37.28
N ALA A 46 26.77 -18.62 38.52
CA ALA A 46 27.05 -17.42 39.32
C ALA A 46 26.85 -16.08 38.58
N GLY A 47 25.82 -16.00 37.72
CA GLY A 47 25.48 -14.79 36.96
C GLY A 47 26.34 -14.55 35.70
N LYS A 48 27.22 -15.49 35.34
CA LYS A 48 28.04 -15.43 34.12
C LYS A 48 27.66 -16.55 33.15
N VAL A 49 27.52 -16.20 31.87
CA VAL A 49 27.33 -17.18 30.79
C VAL A 49 28.64 -17.92 30.56
N LEU A 50 28.62 -19.24 30.71
CA LEU A 50 29.75 -20.11 30.43
C LEU A 50 29.95 -20.18 28.92
N LYS A 51 31.03 -19.59 28.42
CA LYS A 51 31.44 -19.69 27.01
C LYS A 51 32.29 -20.94 26.81
N ASP A 52 32.11 -21.57 25.67
CA ASP A 52 33.00 -22.63 25.21
C ASP A 52 34.27 -21.92 24.71
N GLY A 53 35.26 -21.75 25.58
CA GLY A 53 36.57 -21.19 25.20
C GLY A 53 37.36 -22.18 24.34
N ASP A 54 38.68 -22.23 24.54
CA ASP A 54 39.63 -23.05 23.77
C ASP A 54 39.48 -24.58 23.97
N GLY A 55 38.38 -25.04 24.58
CA GLY A 55 38.03 -26.45 24.79
C GLY A 55 38.85 -27.18 25.86
N SER A 56 39.86 -26.54 26.45
CA SER A 56 40.82 -27.15 27.38
C SER A 56 40.56 -26.89 28.87
N GLN A 57 39.71 -25.91 29.20
CA GLN A 57 39.41 -25.52 30.58
C GLN A 57 38.44 -26.50 31.26
N LYS A 58 38.83 -26.98 32.43
CA LYS A 58 38.03 -27.93 33.23
C LYS A 58 37.01 -27.19 34.10
N LEU A 59 35.90 -27.85 34.43
CA LEU A 59 34.84 -27.27 35.27
C LEU A 59 35.36 -26.79 36.64
N ASN A 60 36.36 -27.49 37.22
CA ASN A 60 36.98 -27.08 38.48
C ASN A 60 37.75 -25.74 38.37
N GLU A 61 38.45 -25.52 37.26
CA GLU A 61 39.22 -24.29 36.97
C GLU A 61 38.31 -23.07 36.74
N ILE A 62 37.08 -23.32 36.26
CA ILE A 62 36.04 -22.31 36.06
C ILE A 62 35.28 -21.99 37.37
N GLY A 63 35.61 -22.69 38.47
CA GLY A 63 35.05 -22.45 39.80
C GLY A 63 33.76 -23.22 40.10
N VAL A 64 33.42 -24.23 39.28
CA VAL A 64 32.26 -25.09 39.51
C VAL A 64 32.60 -26.13 40.57
N LYS A 65 31.95 -26.04 41.73
CA LYS A 65 32.14 -26.96 42.87
C LYS A 65 31.05 -28.02 42.94
N ASN A 66 31.26 -29.02 43.81
CA ASN A 66 30.22 -30.00 44.13
C ASN A 66 28.96 -29.28 44.67
N ASN A 67 27.77 -29.67 44.19
CA ASN A 67 26.47 -29.02 44.42
C ASN A 67 26.27 -27.63 43.80
N ALA A 68 27.10 -27.23 42.82
CA ALA A 68 26.88 -26.01 42.06
C ALA A 68 25.50 -25.99 41.35
N LYS A 69 24.86 -24.82 41.35
CA LYS A 69 23.60 -24.56 40.65
C LYS A 69 23.90 -23.92 39.30
N ILE A 70 23.49 -24.57 38.21
CA ILE A 70 23.72 -24.09 36.84
C ILE A 70 22.35 -23.90 36.18
N LEU A 71 22.13 -22.73 35.59
CA LEU A 71 20.92 -22.42 34.84
C LEU A 71 21.17 -22.73 33.36
N ALA A 72 20.36 -23.59 32.75
CA ALA A 72 20.34 -23.85 31.32
C ALA A 72 19.17 -23.07 30.69
N SER A 73 19.45 -22.09 29.84
CA SER A 73 18.42 -21.37 29.07
C SER A 73 18.46 -21.79 27.61
N ARG A 74 17.29 -21.95 26.99
CA ARG A 74 17.19 -22.19 25.54
C ARG A 74 17.27 -20.83 24.82
N VAL A 75 18.07 -20.77 23.77
CA VAL A 75 18.13 -19.62 22.86
C VAL A 75 17.43 -20.04 21.57
N SER A 76 16.26 -19.49 21.30
CA SER A 76 15.68 -19.52 19.95
C SER A 76 16.37 -18.42 19.12
N ALA A 77 16.83 -18.76 17.92
CA ALA A 77 17.44 -17.79 17.01
C ALA A 77 16.43 -16.76 16.47
N ASP A 78 15.12 -17.02 16.64
CA ASP A 78 14.04 -16.19 16.11
C ASP A 78 13.59 -15.08 17.06
N GLU A 79 13.53 -15.30 18.38
CA GLU A 79 13.11 -14.25 19.33
C GLU A 79 14.09 -13.07 19.37
N GLY A 80 15.40 -13.32 19.18
CA GLY A 80 16.40 -12.25 19.13
C GLY A 80 16.31 -11.41 17.84
N LYS A 81 15.93 -12.01 16.72
CA LYS A 81 15.70 -11.29 15.46
C LYS A 81 14.40 -10.50 15.51
N GLU A 82 13.35 -11.08 16.08
CA GLU A 82 12.04 -10.45 16.21
C GLU A 82 12.09 -9.26 17.19
N LEU A 83 12.77 -9.42 18.34
CA LEU A 83 12.98 -8.32 19.29
C LEU A 83 13.92 -7.24 18.75
N MET A 84 14.94 -7.58 17.96
CA MET A 84 15.78 -6.56 17.30
C MET A 84 15.05 -5.88 16.15
N ALA A 85 14.23 -6.61 15.38
CA ALA A 85 13.35 -6.02 14.37
C ALA A 85 12.28 -5.14 15.02
N GLU A 86 11.74 -5.50 16.18
CA GLU A 86 10.75 -4.72 16.92
C GLU A 86 11.39 -3.52 17.65
N ALA A 87 12.62 -3.66 18.16
CA ALA A 87 13.40 -2.54 18.69
C ALA A 87 13.87 -1.59 17.58
N GLU A 88 14.20 -2.10 16.39
CA GLU A 88 14.51 -1.30 15.22
C GLU A 88 13.26 -0.61 14.67
N ARG A 89 12.11 -1.30 14.60
CA ARG A 89 10.79 -0.73 14.32
C ARG A 89 10.44 0.36 15.34
N SER A 90 10.64 0.13 16.64
CA SER A 90 10.40 1.10 17.71
C SER A 90 11.38 2.28 17.66
N ASN A 91 12.64 2.06 17.28
CA ASN A 91 13.62 3.12 17.01
C ASN A 91 13.27 3.93 15.75
N ARG A 92 12.75 3.29 14.69
CA ARG A 92 12.21 3.96 13.51
C ARG A 92 10.93 4.73 13.85
N LEU A 93 10.06 4.17 14.69
CA LEU A 93 8.84 4.81 15.20
C LEU A 93 9.15 6.02 16.09
N THR A 94 10.21 5.97 16.89
CA THR A 94 10.70 7.12 17.69
C THR A 94 11.43 8.15 16.83
N ARG A 95 12.08 7.74 15.74
CA ARG A 95 12.50 8.65 14.66
C ARG A 95 11.32 9.25 13.90
N LEU A 96 10.14 8.62 13.92
CA LEU A 96 8.86 9.09 13.37
C LEU A 96 7.99 9.84 14.39
N LYS A 97 8.44 10.05 15.64
CA LYS A 97 7.85 11.04 16.57
C LYS A 97 8.12 12.48 16.12
N TRP A 98 8.03 12.73 14.81
CA TRP A 98 7.88 14.04 14.21
C TRP A 98 6.45 14.57 14.34
N VAL A 99 5.47 13.79 14.82
CA VAL A 99 4.09 14.28 14.95
C VAL A 99 3.95 15.55 15.83
N PRO A 100 4.66 15.72 16.97
CA PRO A 100 4.66 16.99 17.69
C PRO A 100 5.64 18.01 17.10
N PHE A 101 6.64 17.56 16.33
CA PHE A 101 7.64 18.45 15.73
C PHE A 101 7.15 19.05 14.43
N VAL A 102 6.28 18.39 13.65
CA VAL A 102 5.69 18.87 12.40
C VAL A 102 4.70 20.00 12.66
N SER A 103 3.93 19.98 13.74
CA SER A 103 3.10 21.14 14.11
C SER A 103 3.96 22.36 14.52
N LEU A 104 5.10 22.12 15.18
CA LEU A 104 6.05 23.19 15.53
C LEU A 104 6.90 23.66 14.33
N LEU A 105 7.23 22.76 13.40
CA LEU A 105 8.03 23.03 12.22
C LEU A 105 7.20 23.67 11.10
N ILE A 106 5.92 23.32 10.96
CA ILE A 106 5.00 24.03 10.06
C ILE A 106 4.92 25.50 10.47
N SER A 107 4.88 25.81 11.77
CA SER A 107 4.91 27.19 12.26
C SER A 107 6.29 27.86 12.24
N ALA A 108 7.40 27.10 12.30
CA ALA A 108 8.77 27.63 12.40
C ALA A 108 9.57 27.60 11.08
N CYS A 109 9.22 26.76 10.12
CA CYS A 109 9.90 26.61 8.83
C CYS A 109 9.30 27.42 7.68
N LEU A 110 8.21 28.16 7.93
CA LEU A 110 7.64 29.14 6.99
C LEU A 110 8.64 30.24 6.58
N SER A 111 9.84 30.30 7.18
CA SER A 111 10.86 31.31 6.90
C SER A 111 12.24 30.78 6.46
N VAL A 112 12.54 29.46 6.44
CA VAL A 112 13.94 29.00 6.24
C VAL A 112 14.14 27.76 5.33
N LEU A 113 13.14 26.92 5.05
CA LEU A 113 13.32 25.76 4.17
C LEU A 113 12.47 25.90 2.90
N GLY A 114 13.10 25.65 1.74
CA GLY A 114 12.54 25.89 0.41
C GLY A 114 11.25 25.13 0.11
N PHE A 115 10.56 25.58 -0.94
CA PHE A 115 9.24 25.11 -1.40
C PHE A 115 9.12 23.58 -1.54
N GLU A 116 10.21 22.86 -1.85
CA GLU A 116 10.22 21.40 -2.06
C GLU A 116 9.94 20.60 -0.76
N PHE A 117 10.47 21.03 0.39
CA PHE A 117 10.31 20.28 1.65
C PHE A 117 8.88 20.44 2.24
N ILE A 118 8.23 21.58 1.95
CA ILE A 118 6.87 21.90 2.40
C ILE A 118 5.84 21.04 1.65
N CYS A 119 6.04 20.86 0.34
CA CYS A 119 5.18 20.01 -0.49
C CYS A 119 5.23 18.53 -0.04
N PHE A 120 6.41 18.06 0.40
CA PHE A 120 6.63 16.68 0.83
C PHE A 120 5.91 16.30 2.14
N CYS A 121 5.94 17.19 3.14
CA CYS A 121 5.15 16.99 4.36
C CYS A 121 3.65 17.00 4.07
N GLY A 122 3.20 17.84 3.13
CA GLY A 122 1.82 17.81 2.61
C GLY A 122 1.49 16.45 2.02
N PHE A 123 2.35 15.90 1.17
CA PHE A 123 2.14 14.63 0.48
C PHE A 123 2.00 13.44 1.43
N TRP A 124 2.88 13.34 2.43
CA TRP A 124 2.80 12.31 3.46
C TRP A 124 1.53 12.47 4.32
N ALA A 125 1.15 13.71 4.66
CA ALA A 125 -0.05 13.99 5.42
C ALA A 125 -1.33 13.64 4.64
N ALA A 126 -1.39 13.96 3.34
CA ALA A 126 -2.48 13.61 2.44
C ALA A 126 -2.61 12.10 2.28
N ALA A 127 -1.50 11.40 2.01
CA ALA A 127 -1.49 9.93 1.91
C ALA A 127 -1.91 9.25 3.24
N THR A 128 -1.44 9.77 4.37
CA THR A 128 -1.84 9.27 5.70
C THR A 128 -3.33 9.52 5.96
N SER A 129 -3.83 10.70 5.62
CA SER A 129 -5.24 11.09 5.75
C SER A 129 -6.13 10.19 4.91
N LEU A 130 -5.79 9.97 3.63
CA LEU A 130 -6.51 9.08 2.73
C LEU A 130 -6.49 7.62 3.21
N ALA A 131 -5.34 7.11 3.63
CA ALA A 131 -5.21 5.76 4.17
C ALA A 131 -5.92 5.55 5.51
N MET A 132 -6.28 6.64 6.22
CA MET A 132 -7.09 6.61 7.43
C MET A 132 -8.60 6.55 7.16
N ARG A 133 -9.06 6.90 5.95
CA ARG A 133 -10.48 6.93 5.62
C ARG A 133 -11.04 5.50 5.60
N HIS A 134 -12.25 5.33 6.15
CA HIS A 134 -13.03 4.08 6.09
C HIS A 134 -12.50 2.87 6.88
N LEU A 135 -11.41 3.00 7.64
CA LEU A 135 -10.92 1.93 8.52
C LEU A 135 -11.92 1.55 9.63
N ASP A 136 -12.75 2.49 10.08
CA ASP A 136 -13.70 2.36 11.20
C ASP A 136 -15.14 2.04 10.77
N GLY A 137 -15.40 1.94 9.46
CA GLY A 137 -16.74 1.80 8.90
C GLY A 137 -17.57 3.09 8.90
N SER A 138 -16.93 4.24 9.08
CA SER A 138 -17.56 5.56 8.88
C SER A 138 -17.92 5.79 7.42
N LEU A 139 -18.99 6.56 7.20
CA LEU A 139 -19.47 6.89 5.86
C LEU A 139 -18.40 7.62 5.04
N PRO A 140 -18.20 7.26 3.77
CA PRO A 140 -17.48 8.06 2.78
C PRO A 140 -17.91 9.51 2.79
N VAL A 141 -17.01 10.36 3.29
CA VAL A 141 -17.17 11.81 3.21
C VAL A 141 -17.21 12.21 1.73
N GLU A 142 -16.38 11.59 0.87
CA GLU A 142 -16.23 11.83 -0.58
C GLU A 142 -15.91 10.53 -1.38
N ASP A 143 -15.79 10.63 -2.71
CA ASP A 143 -15.72 9.52 -3.69
C ASP A 143 -14.43 8.66 -3.67
N PHE A 144 -13.45 9.00 -2.83
CA PHE A 144 -12.16 8.30 -2.76
C PHE A 144 -12.21 7.07 -1.85
N ASN A 145 -12.85 5.99 -2.31
CA ASN A 145 -12.78 4.70 -1.62
C ASN A 145 -11.74 3.78 -2.29
N ILE A 146 -10.55 3.69 -1.69
CA ILE A 146 -9.47 2.80 -2.15
C ILE A 146 -9.60 1.48 -1.39
N GLU A 147 -9.87 0.41 -2.12
CA GLU A 147 -9.98 -0.94 -1.56
C GLU A 147 -8.75 -1.76 -1.95
N LEU A 148 -8.25 -2.57 -1.01
CA LEU A 148 -7.17 -3.51 -1.32
C LEU A 148 -7.74 -4.69 -2.10
N GLU A 149 -7.28 -4.87 -3.32
CA GLU A 149 -7.61 -6.00 -4.19
C GLU A 149 -6.42 -6.96 -4.29
N ASN A 150 -6.67 -8.26 -4.41
CA ASN A 150 -5.66 -9.25 -4.77
C ASN A 150 -5.38 -9.23 -6.30
N GLN A 151 -4.44 -10.06 -6.75
CA GLN A 151 -4.10 -10.19 -8.18
C GLN A 151 -5.28 -10.62 -9.08
N SER A 152 -6.36 -11.15 -8.49
CA SER A 152 -7.60 -11.54 -9.18
C SER A 152 -8.67 -10.44 -9.16
N GLY A 153 -8.42 -9.31 -8.47
CA GLY A 153 -9.40 -8.23 -8.29
C GLY A 153 -10.40 -8.44 -7.16
N GLU A 154 -10.17 -9.44 -6.29
CA GLU A 154 -11.03 -9.70 -5.13
C GLU A 154 -10.56 -8.88 -3.92
N LYS A 155 -11.51 -8.40 -3.11
CA LYS A 155 -11.19 -7.60 -1.92
C LYS A 155 -10.47 -8.42 -0.86
N VAL A 156 -9.40 -7.86 -0.32
CA VAL A 156 -8.62 -8.47 0.76
C VAL A 156 -8.91 -7.75 2.08
N GLN A 157 -9.42 -8.49 3.06
CA GLN A 157 -9.52 -8.00 4.44
C GLN A 157 -8.19 -8.26 5.15
N MET A 158 -7.54 -7.19 5.59
CA MET A 158 -6.31 -7.25 6.36
C MET A 158 -6.64 -7.41 7.84
N GLY A 159 -5.85 -8.19 8.59
CA GLY A 159 -6.14 -8.51 9.99
C GLY A 159 -5.93 -7.36 10.98
N SER A 160 -5.12 -6.35 10.63
CA SER A 160 -4.85 -5.18 11.47
C SER A 160 -5.08 -3.89 10.68
N GLU A 161 -5.75 -2.91 11.29
CA GLU A 161 -5.94 -1.57 10.74
C GLU A 161 -4.61 -0.85 10.47
N THR A 162 -3.58 -1.12 11.29
CA THR A 162 -2.25 -0.51 11.09
C THR A 162 -1.57 -1.05 9.85
N ASP A 163 -1.67 -2.37 9.61
CA ASP A 163 -1.11 -3.02 8.43
C ASP A 163 -1.86 -2.59 7.17
N GLN A 164 -3.19 -2.50 7.24
CA GLN A 164 -4.01 -2.03 6.13
C GLN A 164 -3.63 -0.60 5.71
N ARG A 165 -3.47 0.29 6.70
CA ARG A 165 -3.07 1.68 6.46
C ARG A 165 -1.68 1.76 5.84
N ALA A 166 -0.72 1.02 6.39
CA ALA A 166 0.67 1.04 5.92
C ALA A 166 0.80 0.49 4.50
N VAL A 167 0.09 -0.61 4.17
CA VAL A 167 0.02 -1.14 2.81
C VAL A 167 -0.64 -0.12 1.87
N MET A 168 -1.79 0.44 2.23
CA MET A 168 -2.49 1.40 1.39
C MET A 168 -1.63 2.62 1.09
N MET A 169 -0.98 3.19 2.12
CA MET A 169 -0.05 4.30 1.95
C MET A 169 1.13 3.93 1.04
N GLY A 170 1.74 2.76 1.22
CA GLY A 170 2.82 2.27 0.36
C GLY A 170 2.40 2.14 -1.11
N LEU A 171 1.19 1.64 -1.37
CA LEU A 171 0.64 1.50 -2.73
C LEU A 171 0.34 2.86 -3.39
N MET A 172 -0.24 3.80 -2.64
CA MET A 172 -0.51 5.16 -3.12
C MET A 172 0.78 5.88 -3.50
N LEU A 173 1.78 5.82 -2.62
CA LEU A 173 3.09 6.43 -2.87
C LEU A 173 3.79 5.76 -4.06
N HIS A 174 3.71 4.43 -4.19
CA HIS A 174 4.30 3.73 -5.33
C HIS A 174 3.62 4.12 -6.66
N ALA A 175 2.29 4.21 -6.69
CA ALA A 175 1.55 4.66 -7.88
C ALA A 175 1.94 6.10 -8.27
N ASN A 176 2.03 7.01 -7.29
CA ASN A 176 2.50 8.37 -7.55
C ASN A 176 3.94 8.40 -8.06
N ALA A 177 4.84 7.60 -7.47
CA ALA A 177 6.22 7.50 -7.95
C ALA A 177 6.30 7.02 -9.41
N LYS A 178 5.44 6.07 -9.82
CA LYS A 178 5.36 5.64 -11.24
C LYS A 178 4.94 6.77 -12.16
N GLN A 179 4.04 7.64 -11.73
CA GLN A 179 3.68 8.85 -12.47
C GLN A 179 4.87 9.80 -12.63
N LEU A 180 5.66 10.01 -11.57
CA LEU A 180 6.88 10.82 -11.62
C LEU A 180 7.94 10.22 -12.55
N ILE A 181 8.11 8.90 -12.53
CA ILE A 181 9.00 8.17 -13.45
C ILE A 181 8.56 8.39 -14.91
N ARG A 182 7.26 8.27 -15.22
CA ARG A 182 6.73 8.55 -16.58
C ARG A 182 6.92 10.00 -17.02
N ARG A 183 6.91 10.94 -16.06
CA ARG A 183 7.22 12.36 -16.27
C ARG A 183 8.72 12.65 -16.28
N THR A 184 9.59 11.63 -16.22
CA THR A 184 11.07 11.73 -16.18
C THR A 184 11.64 12.49 -14.98
N LYS A 185 10.84 12.67 -13.92
CA LYS A 185 11.26 13.32 -12.66
C LYS A 185 11.84 12.30 -11.69
N TYR A 186 13.02 11.76 -12.01
CA TYR A 186 13.61 10.64 -11.26
C TYR A 186 14.05 10.98 -9.83
N LYS A 187 14.43 12.24 -9.55
CA LYS A 187 14.82 12.67 -8.20
C LYS A 187 13.62 12.67 -7.25
N ASP A 188 12.57 13.39 -7.62
CA ASP A 188 11.31 13.43 -6.88
C ASP A 188 10.74 12.02 -6.71
N ALA A 189 10.80 11.19 -7.77
CA ALA A 189 10.36 9.80 -7.70
C ALA A 189 11.13 8.98 -6.65
N LEU A 190 12.45 9.16 -6.52
CA LEU A 190 13.24 8.45 -5.50
C LEU A 190 12.82 8.79 -4.08
N GLU A 191 12.49 10.05 -3.83
CA GLU A 191 12.03 10.50 -2.51
C GLU A 191 10.67 9.89 -2.17
N VAL A 192 9.74 9.88 -3.14
CA VAL A 192 8.42 9.23 -2.98
C VAL A 192 8.54 7.72 -2.84
N LEU A 193 9.43 7.06 -3.59
CA LEU A 193 9.70 5.62 -3.43
C LEU A 193 10.29 5.30 -2.06
N ALA A 194 11.19 6.15 -1.54
CA ALA A 194 11.74 5.98 -0.19
C ALA A 194 10.64 6.11 0.89
N MET A 195 9.71 7.06 0.73
CA MET A 195 8.52 7.14 1.59
C MET A 195 7.68 5.86 1.52
N GLY A 196 7.45 5.33 0.32
CA GLY A 196 6.72 4.08 0.11
C GLY A 196 7.42 2.88 0.78
N GLU A 197 8.75 2.77 0.66
CA GLU A 197 9.55 1.74 1.34
C GLU A 197 9.39 1.80 2.87
N GLU A 198 9.46 3.01 3.45
CA GLU A 198 9.26 3.20 4.89
C GLU A 198 7.82 2.85 5.29
N ALA A 199 6.82 3.18 4.48
CA ALA A 199 5.42 2.79 4.71
C ALA A 199 5.29 1.27 4.79
N PHE A 200 5.85 0.53 3.83
CA PHE A 200 5.83 -0.94 3.85
C PHE A 200 6.58 -1.53 5.03
N SER A 201 7.64 -0.87 5.52
CA SER A 201 8.42 -1.35 6.67
C SER A 201 7.63 -1.38 7.99
N LEU A 202 6.54 -0.62 8.08
CA LEU A 202 5.63 -0.60 9.23
C LEU A 202 4.75 -1.84 9.30
N CYS A 203 4.63 -2.62 8.23
CA CYS A 203 3.80 -3.82 8.17
C CYS A 203 4.46 -5.04 8.82
N ASN A 204 3.63 -6.00 9.23
CA ASN A 204 4.10 -7.33 9.65
C ASN A 204 4.85 -8.08 8.52
N SER A 205 5.95 -8.77 8.87
CA SER A 205 6.86 -9.41 7.90
C SER A 205 6.17 -10.51 7.09
N SER A 206 5.29 -11.28 7.72
CA SER A 206 4.52 -12.34 7.08
C SER A 206 3.55 -11.85 6.01
N LEU A 207 3.04 -10.62 6.12
CA LEU A 207 2.16 -10.00 5.12
C LEU A 207 2.98 -9.47 3.93
N ILE A 208 4.12 -8.82 4.22
CA ILE A 208 5.07 -8.33 3.22
C ILE A 208 5.56 -9.46 2.32
N GLU A 209 5.73 -10.66 2.86
CA GLU A 209 6.32 -11.78 2.13
C GLU A 209 5.52 -12.23 0.91
N MET A 210 4.22 -11.93 0.86
CA MET A 210 3.31 -12.30 -0.23
C MET A 210 2.99 -11.14 -1.18
N ILE A 211 3.55 -9.95 -0.93
CA ILE A 211 3.28 -8.74 -1.72
C ILE A 211 4.43 -8.53 -2.71
N ASP A 212 4.14 -8.62 -4.00
CA ASP A 212 5.08 -8.35 -5.10
C ASP A 212 5.35 -6.85 -5.32
N ASN A 213 4.49 -5.98 -4.81
CA ASN A 213 4.64 -4.52 -4.95
C ASN A 213 5.93 -3.99 -4.31
N ILE A 214 6.41 -4.62 -3.23
CA ILE A 214 7.67 -4.21 -2.57
C ILE A 214 8.88 -4.51 -3.47
N PRO A 215 9.06 -5.73 -4.00
CA PRO A 215 10.07 -5.99 -5.02
C PRO A 215 9.99 -5.08 -6.25
N ILE A 216 8.78 -4.78 -6.75
CA ILE A 216 8.61 -3.86 -7.89
C ILE A 216 9.09 -2.45 -7.51
N LEU A 217 8.75 -1.97 -6.30
CA LEU A 217 9.24 -0.69 -5.78
C LEU A 217 10.77 -0.66 -5.72
N GLN A 218 11.42 -1.74 -5.29
CA GLN A 218 12.89 -1.82 -5.28
C GLN A 218 13.49 -1.72 -6.69
N ILE A 219 12.87 -2.38 -7.67
CA ILE A 219 13.30 -2.30 -9.08
C ILE A 219 13.13 -0.88 -9.61
N ASP A 220 12.02 -0.22 -9.31
CA ASP A 220 11.78 1.17 -9.72
C ASP A 220 12.77 2.15 -9.08
N MET A 221 13.18 1.95 -7.82
CA MET A 221 14.24 2.74 -7.18
C MET A 221 15.57 2.59 -7.93
N VAL A 222 15.95 1.36 -8.27
CA VAL A 222 17.20 1.09 -8.98
C VAL A 222 17.14 1.61 -10.43
N TRP A 223 15.97 1.57 -11.05
CA TRP A 223 15.74 2.22 -12.33
C TRP A 223 15.97 3.73 -12.25
N CYS A 224 15.47 4.41 -11.23
CA CYS A 224 15.76 5.82 -11.01
C CYS A 224 17.26 6.09 -10.80
N TYR A 225 17.97 5.23 -10.06
CA TYR A 225 19.44 5.35 -9.93
C TYR A 225 20.14 5.25 -11.28
N PHE A 226 19.72 4.30 -12.12
CA PHE A 226 20.25 4.11 -13.46
C PHE A 226 20.00 5.34 -14.35
N MET A 227 18.78 5.87 -14.36
CA MET A 227 18.41 7.04 -15.16
C MET A 227 19.12 8.33 -14.72
N LEU A 228 19.44 8.46 -13.43
CA LEU A 228 20.26 9.57 -12.93
C LEU A 228 21.76 9.44 -13.26
N ARG A 229 22.21 8.28 -13.76
CA ARG A 229 23.60 7.97 -14.13
C ARG A 229 24.62 8.20 -13.00
N ASP A 230 24.18 8.07 -11.74
CA ASP A 230 25.04 8.27 -10.58
C ASP A 230 25.63 6.93 -10.08
N ILE A 231 26.93 6.75 -10.34
CA ILE A 231 27.70 5.54 -10.02
C ILE A 231 27.83 5.34 -8.49
N SER A 232 27.64 6.40 -7.69
CA SER A 232 27.75 6.34 -6.23
C SER A 232 26.76 5.36 -5.58
N TRP A 233 25.65 5.06 -6.27
CA TRP A 233 24.59 4.18 -5.78
C TRP A 233 24.76 2.72 -6.17
N LEU A 234 25.84 2.35 -6.88
CA LEU A 234 26.05 0.99 -7.41
C LEU A 234 26.00 -0.10 -6.34
N SER A 235 26.64 0.12 -5.19
CA SER A 235 26.68 -0.84 -4.09
C SER A 235 25.28 -1.06 -3.48
N VAL A 236 24.52 0.02 -3.31
CA VAL A 236 23.14 0.00 -2.82
C VAL A 236 22.23 -0.68 -3.84
N ALA A 237 22.40 -0.37 -5.13
CA ALA A 237 21.63 -0.95 -6.22
C ALA A 237 21.73 -2.48 -6.25
N GLY A 238 22.95 -3.04 -6.13
CA GLY A 238 23.13 -4.49 -6.09
C GLY A 238 22.39 -5.18 -4.94
N VAL A 239 22.42 -4.59 -3.74
CA VAL A 239 21.70 -5.14 -2.58
C VAL A 239 20.18 -5.06 -2.77
N ARG A 240 19.67 -3.97 -3.36
CA ARG A 240 18.24 -3.80 -3.64
C ARG A 240 17.74 -4.79 -4.69
N LEU A 241 18.48 -5.01 -5.77
CA LEU A 241 18.13 -5.99 -6.81
C LEU A 241 18.10 -7.42 -6.27
N LEU A 242 19.05 -7.78 -5.39
CA LEU A 242 19.04 -9.10 -4.74
C LEU A 242 17.77 -9.31 -3.91
N LYS A 243 17.39 -8.32 -3.08
CA LYS A 243 16.15 -8.36 -2.30
C LYS A 243 14.91 -8.43 -3.20
N ALA A 244 14.91 -7.69 -4.32
CA ALA A 244 13.82 -7.73 -5.29
C ALA A 244 13.68 -9.12 -5.91
N ARG A 245 14.78 -9.77 -6.30
CA ARG A 245 14.77 -11.12 -6.85
C ARG A 245 14.21 -12.14 -5.87
N GLU A 246 14.71 -12.15 -4.64
CA GLU A 246 14.20 -13.04 -3.59
C GLU A 246 12.70 -12.81 -3.31
N GLY A 247 12.25 -11.56 -3.34
CA GLY A 247 10.84 -11.23 -3.13
C GLY A 247 9.94 -11.63 -4.29
N ILE A 248 10.39 -11.44 -5.55
CA ILE A 248 9.68 -11.90 -6.75
C ILE A 248 9.59 -13.44 -6.75
N GLU A 249 10.67 -14.15 -6.46
CA GLU A 249 10.64 -15.61 -6.40
C GLU A 249 9.66 -16.14 -5.33
N ARG A 250 9.53 -15.44 -4.20
CA ARG A 250 8.55 -15.76 -3.16
C ARG A 250 7.10 -15.49 -3.62
N ALA A 251 6.85 -14.36 -4.26
CA ALA A 251 5.50 -13.96 -4.69
C ALA A 251 5.03 -14.74 -5.94
N HIS A 252 5.88 -14.86 -6.95
CA HIS A 252 5.57 -15.47 -8.26
C HIS A 252 5.85 -16.97 -8.32
N GLY A 253 6.57 -17.51 -7.33
CA GLY A 253 7.09 -18.87 -7.34
C GLY A 253 8.32 -19.05 -8.23
N LYS A 254 9.02 -20.18 -8.07
CA LYS A 254 10.18 -20.51 -8.91
C LYS A 254 9.80 -20.51 -10.39
N GLU A 255 10.61 -19.85 -11.22
CA GLU A 255 10.37 -19.67 -12.65
C GLU A 255 8.99 -19.06 -12.98
N ALA A 256 8.42 -18.25 -12.08
CA ALA A 256 7.09 -17.63 -12.25
C ALA A 256 5.93 -18.63 -12.44
N THR A 257 6.10 -19.89 -12.01
CA THR A 257 5.09 -20.94 -12.21
C THR A 257 3.77 -20.65 -11.51
N ARG A 258 3.81 -20.07 -10.29
CA ARG A 258 2.59 -19.76 -9.53
C ARG A 258 1.83 -18.59 -10.16
N VAL A 259 2.52 -17.52 -10.56
CA VAL A 259 1.85 -16.35 -11.16
C VAL A 259 1.20 -16.69 -12.50
N ARG A 260 1.87 -17.48 -13.36
CA ARG A 260 1.28 -17.95 -14.62
C ARG A 260 0.05 -18.83 -14.41
N LEU A 261 0.05 -19.68 -13.38
CA LEU A 261 -1.12 -20.49 -13.04
C LEU A 261 -2.30 -19.62 -12.59
N LEU A 262 -2.04 -18.63 -11.71
CA LEU A 262 -3.07 -17.72 -11.20
C LEU A 262 -3.65 -16.83 -12.31
N GLN A 263 -2.85 -16.47 -13.31
CA GLN A 263 -3.25 -15.56 -14.38
C GLN A 263 -3.72 -16.29 -15.65
N GLY A 264 -3.93 -17.60 -15.60
CA GLY A 264 -4.50 -18.38 -16.71
C GLY A 264 -3.54 -18.57 -17.89
N GLY A 265 -2.24 -18.67 -17.64
CA GLY A 265 -1.21 -18.85 -18.67
C GLY A 265 -0.67 -17.55 -19.28
N ARG A 266 -1.11 -16.39 -18.77
CA ARG A 266 -0.59 -15.07 -19.16
C ARG A 266 0.81 -14.84 -18.58
N CYS A 267 1.55 -13.94 -19.23
CA CYS A 267 2.95 -13.64 -18.88
C CYS A 267 3.21 -12.13 -18.62
N PRO A 268 2.45 -11.43 -17.76
CA PRO A 268 2.70 -10.02 -17.43
C PRO A 268 4.06 -9.80 -16.74
N GLU A 269 4.57 -10.80 -16.04
CA GLU A 269 5.84 -10.72 -15.31
C GLU A 269 7.06 -10.52 -16.23
N LEU A 270 6.92 -10.81 -17.53
CA LEU A 270 8.04 -10.80 -18.47
C LEU A 270 8.70 -9.43 -18.59
N ALA A 271 7.92 -8.34 -18.60
CA ALA A 271 8.43 -6.98 -18.68
C ALA A 271 9.17 -6.56 -17.39
N LEU A 272 8.69 -7.02 -16.23
CA LEU A 272 9.34 -6.80 -14.95
C LEU A 272 10.68 -7.55 -14.88
N HIS A 273 10.70 -8.81 -15.30
CA HIS A 273 11.92 -9.63 -15.35
C HIS A 273 12.95 -9.07 -16.32
N LEU A 274 12.52 -8.54 -17.47
CA LEU A 274 13.40 -7.83 -18.41
C LEU A 274 14.13 -6.70 -17.70
N ARG A 275 13.41 -5.80 -17.01
CA ARG A 275 14.00 -4.66 -16.31
C ARG A 275 14.94 -5.12 -15.18
N LEU A 276 14.54 -6.12 -14.40
CA LEU A 276 15.37 -6.68 -13.33
C LEU A 276 16.71 -7.23 -13.86
N GLU A 277 16.68 -8.07 -14.90
CA GLU A 277 17.89 -8.69 -15.47
C GLU A 277 18.80 -7.69 -16.18
N LEU A 278 18.22 -6.67 -16.82
CA LEU A 278 18.98 -5.54 -17.36
C LEU A 278 19.76 -4.84 -16.24
N LEU A 279 19.08 -4.43 -15.17
CA LEU A 279 19.71 -3.70 -14.06
C LEU A 279 20.79 -4.55 -13.36
N GLU A 280 20.56 -5.85 -13.19
CA GLU A 280 21.59 -6.76 -12.68
C GLU A 280 22.80 -6.85 -13.61
N GLY A 281 22.56 -6.91 -14.92
CA GLY A 281 23.62 -6.88 -15.93
C GLY A 281 24.45 -5.61 -15.87
N VAL A 282 23.82 -4.45 -15.69
CA VAL A 282 24.47 -3.15 -15.52
C VAL A 282 25.30 -3.11 -14.24
N VAL A 283 24.74 -3.56 -13.11
CA VAL A 283 25.46 -3.58 -11.83
C VAL A 283 26.66 -4.53 -11.89
N ALA A 284 26.51 -5.69 -12.53
CA ALA A 284 27.58 -6.65 -12.73
C ALA A 284 28.71 -6.09 -13.62
N TYR A 285 28.37 -5.34 -14.67
CA TYR A 285 29.34 -4.67 -15.56
C TYR A 285 30.23 -3.72 -14.76
N HIS A 286 29.61 -2.79 -14.02
CA HIS A 286 30.34 -1.79 -13.24
C HIS A 286 31.09 -2.39 -12.04
N SER A 287 30.69 -3.59 -11.60
CA SER A 287 31.38 -4.36 -10.58
C SER A 287 32.54 -5.23 -11.13
N GLY A 288 32.83 -5.15 -12.43
CA GLY A 288 33.89 -5.91 -13.11
C GLY A 288 33.58 -7.40 -13.34
N GLN A 289 32.33 -7.84 -13.13
CA GLN A 289 31.90 -9.22 -13.35
C GLN A 289 31.35 -9.37 -14.77
N LEU A 290 32.23 -9.31 -15.78
CA LEU A 290 31.86 -9.24 -17.20
C LEU A 290 31.05 -10.46 -17.67
N GLU A 291 31.45 -11.68 -17.28
CA GLU A 291 30.73 -12.91 -17.66
C GLU A 291 29.29 -12.95 -17.13
N LYS A 292 29.09 -12.53 -15.86
CA LYS A 292 27.74 -12.45 -15.29
C LYS A 292 26.92 -11.37 -15.96
N SER A 293 27.53 -10.21 -16.23
CA SER A 293 26.89 -9.13 -16.98
C SER A 293 26.42 -9.62 -18.35
N ARG A 294 27.29 -10.31 -19.10
CA ARG A 294 26.97 -10.90 -20.41
C ARG A 294 25.81 -11.88 -20.33
N SER A 295 25.82 -12.79 -19.35
CA SER A 295 24.73 -13.75 -19.17
C SER A 295 23.39 -13.05 -18.86
N SER A 296 23.38 -12.10 -17.92
CA SER A 296 22.16 -11.36 -17.54
C SER A 296 21.63 -10.51 -18.70
N LEU A 297 22.52 -9.79 -19.41
CA LEU A 297 22.13 -8.97 -20.57
C LEU A 297 21.66 -9.80 -21.77
N SER A 298 22.24 -10.99 -21.99
CA SER A 298 21.77 -11.90 -23.05
C SER A 298 20.38 -12.45 -22.73
N SER A 299 20.13 -12.78 -21.46
CA SER A 299 18.79 -13.18 -21.00
C SER A 299 17.77 -12.04 -21.12
N ALA A 300 18.16 -10.82 -20.74
CA ALA A 300 17.34 -9.62 -20.91
C ALA A 300 17.04 -9.37 -22.40
N GLN A 301 18.04 -9.50 -23.29
CA GLN A 301 17.85 -9.34 -24.73
C GLN A 301 16.83 -10.35 -25.30
N ALA A 302 16.90 -11.61 -24.88
CA ALA A 302 15.94 -12.63 -25.30
C ALA A 302 14.50 -12.27 -24.88
N LYS A 303 14.31 -11.77 -23.64
CA LYS A 303 13.00 -11.31 -23.16
C LYS A 303 12.52 -10.05 -23.89
N HIS A 304 13.43 -9.13 -24.19
CA HIS A 304 13.10 -7.92 -24.95
C HIS A 304 12.55 -8.28 -26.34
N LEU A 305 13.19 -9.24 -27.03
CA LEU A 305 12.72 -9.73 -28.34
C LEU A 305 11.32 -10.40 -28.23
N GLN A 306 11.06 -11.13 -27.15
CA GLN A 306 9.73 -11.71 -26.90
C GLN A 306 8.66 -10.66 -26.61
N LEU A 307 9.02 -9.48 -26.09
CA LEU A 307 8.09 -8.38 -25.81
C LEU A 307 7.85 -7.45 -27.01
N GLN A 308 8.63 -7.60 -28.09
CA GLN A 308 8.39 -6.89 -29.34
C GLN A 308 7.12 -7.41 -30.00
N VAL A 309 6.18 -6.50 -30.25
CA VAL A 309 4.87 -6.84 -30.80
C VAL A 309 4.96 -6.83 -32.33
N PRO A 310 4.57 -7.90 -33.05
CA PRO A 310 4.58 -7.91 -34.50
C PRO A 310 3.49 -6.99 -35.07
N ASP A 311 3.86 -6.23 -36.10
CA ASP A 311 3.01 -5.21 -36.72
C ASP A 311 1.75 -5.82 -37.34
N GLU A 312 1.83 -7.06 -37.84
CA GLU A 312 0.70 -7.78 -38.43
C GLU A 312 -0.38 -8.08 -37.38
N ALA A 313 0.01 -8.61 -36.21
CA ALA A 313 -0.92 -8.93 -35.13
C ALA A 313 -1.53 -7.67 -34.52
N LEU A 314 -0.72 -6.62 -34.37
CA LEU A 314 -1.20 -5.33 -33.89
C LEU A 314 -2.22 -4.71 -34.86
N SER A 315 -1.91 -4.70 -36.17
CA SER A 315 -2.79 -4.17 -37.21
C SER A 315 -4.13 -4.92 -37.25
N LEU A 316 -4.11 -6.24 -37.04
CA LEU A 316 -5.34 -7.03 -36.96
C LEU A 316 -6.22 -6.59 -35.79
N LEU A 317 -5.67 -6.46 -34.57
CA LEU A 317 -6.44 -6.00 -33.42
C LEU A 317 -6.95 -4.55 -33.60
N MET A 318 -6.14 -3.68 -34.22
CA MET A 318 -6.59 -2.33 -34.55
C MET A 318 -7.72 -2.32 -35.57
N SER A 319 -7.69 -3.22 -36.56
CA SER A 319 -8.78 -3.38 -37.54
C SER A 319 -10.10 -3.86 -36.90
N MET A 320 -10.02 -4.59 -35.79
CA MET A 320 -11.18 -4.98 -34.97
C MET A 320 -11.74 -3.81 -34.13
N GLY A 321 -11.10 -2.63 -34.15
CA GLY A 321 -11.53 -1.43 -33.46
C GLY A 321 -10.87 -1.22 -32.08
N TYR A 322 -9.84 -1.99 -31.74
CA TYR A 322 -9.09 -1.78 -30.50
C TYR A 322 -8.06 -0.66 -30.65
N GLN A 323 -7.88 0.14 -29.59
CA GLN A 323 -6.85 1.17 -29.55
C GLN A 323 -5.45 0.54 -29.50
N GLU A 324 -4.48 1.16 -30.18
CA GLU A 324 -3.10 0.66 -30.30
C GLU A 324 -2.48 0.30 -28.95
N ARG A 325 -2.56 1.20 -27.95
CA ARG A 325 -2.00 0.96 -26.62
C ARG A 325 -2.58 -0.29 -25.97
N ARG A 326 -3.91 -0.49 -26.06
CA ARG A 326 -4.59 -1.66 -25.47
C ARG A 326 -4.25 -2.94 -26.23
N ALA A 327 -4.18 -2.88 -27.55
CA ALA A 327 -3.80 -3.99 -28.40
C ALA A 327 -2.35 -4.45 -28.14
N LYS A 328 -1.39 -3.53 -28.12
CA LYS A 328 0.02 -3.81 -27.78
C LYS A 328 0.14 -4.47 -26.41
N ARG A 329 -0.53 -3.89 -25.41
CA ARG A 329 -0.57 -4.43 -24.06
C ARG A 329 -1.14 -5.86 -24.04
N ALA A 330 -2.29 -6.10 -24.66
CA ALA A 330 -2.91 -7.41 -24.71
C ALA A 330 -2.01 -8.47 -25.38
N LEU A 331 -1.32 -8.10 -26.47
CA LEU A 331 -0.37 -8.99 -27.15
C LEU A 331 0.85 -9.29 -26.26
N ARG A 332 1.41 -8.30 -25.55
CA ARG A 332 2.52 -8.53 -24.61
C ARG A 332 2.13 -9.49 -23.48
N MET A 333 0.93 -9.34 -22.92
CA MET A 333 0.45 -10.17 -21.80
C MET A 333 0.18 -11.62 -22.19
N ASN A 334 -0.12 -11.89 -23.47
CA ASN A 334 -0.51 -13.21 -23.96
C ASN A 334 0.55 -13.83 -24.89
N ASN A 335 1.83 -13.45 -24.72
CA ASN A 335 2.94 -14.00 -25.51
C ASN A 335 2.70 -13.92 -27.03
N GLN A 336 2.11 -12.81 -27.48
CA GLN A 336 1.78 -12.50 -28.87
C GLN A 336 0.72 -13.40 -29.51
N ASP A 337 0.01 -14.22 -28.74
CA ASP A 337 -1.14 -14.97 -29.24
C ASP A 337 -2.35 -14.04 -29.45
N ILE A 338 -2.88 -14.04 -30.67
CA ILE A 338 -3.99 -13.15 -31.07
C ILE A 338 -5.29 -13.57 -30.39
N GLU A 339 -5.59 -14.87 -30.34
CA GLU A 339 -6.85 -15.38 -29.78
C GLU A 339 -6.93 -15.05 -28.28
N SER A 340 -5.89 -15.43 -27.52
CA SER A 340 -5.79 -15.12 -26.09
C SER A 340 -5.78 -13.61 -25.81
N ALA A 341 -5.17 -12.80 -26.71
CA ALA A 341 -5.19 -11.34 -26.59
C ALA A 341 -6.59 -10.74 -26.78
N VAL A 342 -7.39 -11.26 -27.72
CA VAL A 342 -8.80 -10.85 -27.90
C VAL A 342 -9.62 -11.22 -26.67
N ASP A 343 -9.47 -12.44 -26.15
CA ASP A 343 -10.18 -12.90 -24.95
C ASP A 343 -9.85 -12.02 -23.74
N PHE A 344 -8.57 -11.66 -23.58
CA PHE A 344 -8.13 -10.72 -22.56
C PHE A 344 -8.79 -9.34 -22.70
N LEU A 345 -8.87 -8.78 -23.92
CA LEU A 345 -9.49 -7.47 -24.15
C LEU A 345 -11.00 -7.46 -23.85
N VAL A 346 -11.68 -8.56 -24.17
CA VAL A 346 -13.10 -8.76 -23.86
C VAL A 346 -13.31 -8.88 -22.34
N GLU A 347 -12.51 -9.71 -21.68
CA GLU A 347 -12.56 -9.88 -20.22
C GLU A 347 -12.26 -8.57 -19.48
N GLU A 348 -11.24 -7.82 -19.91
CA GLU A 348 -10.87 -6.52 -19.35
C GLU A 348 -12.05 -5.52 -19.49
N LYS A 349 -12.71 -5.49 -20.66
CA LYS A 349 -13.88 -4.62 -20.89
C LYS A 349 -15.06 -5.01 -20.01
N ALA A 350 -15.34 -6.31 -19.87
CA ALA A 350 -16.40 -6.82 -19.01
C ALA A 350 -16.13 -6.47 -17.53
N ARG A 351 -14.88 -6.66 -17.06
CA ARG A 351 -14.47 -6.32 -15.70
C ARG A 351 -14.59 -4.82 -15.42
N LYS A 352 -14.16 -3.95 -16.34
CA LYS A 352 -14.34 -2.50 -16.22
C LYS A 352 -15.82 -2.09 -16.16
N ALA A 353 -16.66 -2.68 -17.02
CA ALA A 353 -18.09 -2.41 -16.99
C ALA A 353 -18.75 -2.87 -15.68
N GLN A 354 -18.29 -3.99 -15.12
CA GLN A 354 -18.75 -4.47 -13.82
C GLN A 354 -18.32 -3.53 -12.68
N LYS A 355 -17.03 -3.13 -12.63
CA LYS A 355 -16.53 -2.16 -11.64
C LYS A 355 -17.30 -0.85 -11.69
N VAL A 356 -17.63 -0.34 -12.88
CA VAL A 356 -18.44 0.89 -13.02
C VAL A 356 -19.84 0.71 -12.45
N LYS A 357 -20.52 -0.41 -12.77
CA LYS A 357 -21.85 -0.71 -12.21
C LYS A 357 -21.83 -0.84 -10.68
N ASP A 358 -20.82 -1.53 -10.15
CA ASP A 358 -20.65 -1.73 -8.72
C ASP A 358 -20.33 -0.41 -8.01
N ASN A 359 -19.54 0.47 -8.63
CA ASN A 359 -19.27 1.81 -8.13
C ASN A 359 -20.52 2.70 -8.14
N ILE A 360 -21.32 2.70 -9.22
CA ILE A 360 -22.60 3.44 -9.28
C ILE A 360 -23.54 2.97 -8.18
N ARG A 361 -23.72 1.64 -8.05
CA ARG A 361 -24.56 1.06 -7.00
C ARG A 361 -24.08 1.47 -5.60
N ARG A 362 -22.77 1.45 -5.37
CA ARG A 362 -22.18 1.87 -4.09
C ARG A 362 -22.40 3.36 -3.82
N GLN A 363 -22.25 4.22 -4.82
CA GLN A 363 -22.53 5.64 -4.68
C GLN A 363 -23.99 5.88 -4.33
N GLU A 364 -24.93 5.15 -4.96
CA GLU A 364 -26.35 5.20 -4.62
C GLU A 364 -26.59 4.76 -3.16
N GLU A 365 -25.96 3.67 -2.72
CA GLU A 365 -26.03 3.18 -1.32
C GLU A 365 -25.48 4.23 -0.33
N ILE A 366 -24.34 4.87 -0.64
CA ILE A 366 -23.75 5.93 0.20
C ILE A 366 -24.67 7.16 0.26
N LEU A 367 -25.22 7.58 -0.89
CA LEU A 367 -26.17 8.70 -0.95
C LEU A 367 -27.43 8.39 -0.14
N GLU A 368 -27.92 7.15 -0.16
CA GLU A 368 -29.04 6.72 0.65
C GLU A 368 -28.69 6.74 2.15
N GLN A 369 -27.52 6.25 2.54
CA GLN A 369 -27.05 6.32 3.93
C GLN A 369 -26.92 7.77 4.43
N LYS A 370 -26.41 8.68 3.58
CA LYS A 370 -26.30 10.11 3.88
C LYS A 370 -27.66 10.77 4.13
N LYS A 371 -28.75 10.30 3.52
CA LYS A 371 -30.12 10.83 3.78
C LYS A 371 -30.59 10.58 5.22
N TYR A 372 -30.22 9.42 5.77
CA TYR A 372 -30.65 9.00 7.11
C TYR A 372 -29.70 9.49 8.22
N GLY A 373 -28.43 9.75 7.88
CA GLY A 373 -27.41 10.25 8.79
C GLY A 373 -26.65 9.15 9.53
N THR A 374 -25.78 9.53 10.46
CA THR A 374 -24.90 8.62 11.19
C THR A 374 -25.47 8.21 12.54
N THR A 375 -25.05 7.05 13.04
CA THR A 375 -25.27 6.63 14.42
C THR A 375 -24.44 7.50 15.39
N PRO A 376 -24.73 7.49 16.70
CA PRO A 376 -23.90 8.15 17.71
C PRO A 376 -22.41 7.74 17.67
N LEU A 377 -22.09 6.50 17.26
CA LEU A 377 -20.71 6.05 17.03
C LEU A 377 -20.11 6.49 15.67
N GLY A 378 -20.82 7.32 14.89
CA GLY A 378 -20.34 7.82 13.60
C GLY A 378 -20.45 6.82 12.45
N LYS A 379 -21.08 5.66 12.66
CA LYS A 379 -21.26 4.64 11.62
C LYS A 379 -22.44 4.98 10.71
N GLY A 380 -22.34 4.55 9.46
CA GLY A 380 -23.46 4.61 8.52
C GLY A 380 -24.63 3.75 8.96
N LEU A 381 -25.85 4.13 8.59
CA LEU A 381 -27.03 3.29 8.77
C LEU A 381 -26.92 2.03 7.89
N ASP A 382 -27.12 0.86 8.47
CA ASP A 382 -27.08 -0.40 7.74
C ASP A 382 -28.37 -0.60 6.91
N LEU A 383 -28.25 -0.51 5.58
CA LEU A 383 -29.37 -0.60 4.65
C LEU A 383 -30.00 -2.00 4.62
N GLN A 384 -29.23 -3.05 4.90
CA GLN A 384 -29.77 -4.42 4.93
C GLN A 384 -30.75 -4.56 6.11
N LYS A 385 -30.33 -4.08 7.28
CA LYS A 385 -31.13 -4.08 8.50
C LYS A 385 -32.35 -3.17 8.39
N LEU A 386 -32.19 -2.03 7.72
CA LEU A 386 -33.30 -1.14 7.41
C LEU A 386 -34.35 -1.84 6.54
N ASN A 387 -33.92 -2.51 5.46
CA ASN A 387 -34.81 -3.25 4.59
C ASN A 387 -35.50 -4.42 5.30
N GLU A 388 -34.84 -5.07 6.26
CA GLU A 388 -35.44 -6.09 7.12
C GLU A 388 -36.58 -5.50 7.97
N LEU A 389 -36.38 -4.37 8.66
CA LEU A 389 -37.45 -3.70 9.41
C LEU A 389 -38.60 -3.22 8.53
N VAL A 390 -38.30 -2.76 7.32
CA VAL A 390 -39.31 -2.37 6.33
C VAL A 390 -40.12 -3.58 5.87
N SER A 391 -39.47 -4.74 5.70
CA SER A 391 -40.16 -5.98 5.36
C SER A 391 -41.09 -6.48 6.47
N ILE A 392 -40.76 -6.19 7.73
CA ILE A 392 -41.62 -6.45 8.90
C ILE A 392 -42.85 -5.51 8.91
N GLY A 393 -42.80 -4.39 8.18
CA GLY A 393 -43.91 -3.47 7.97
C GLY A 393 -43.72 -2.09 8.60
N TYR A 394 -42.56 -1.79 9.16
CA TYR A 394 -42.25 -0.45 9.68
C TYR A 394 -41.94 0.53 8.56
N GLY A 395 -42.37 1.79 8.71
CA GLY A 395 -42.04 2.85 7.75
C GLY A 395 -40.53 3.11 7.70
N LYS A 396 -39.99 3.42 6.51
CA LYS A 396 -38.55 3.63 6.29
C LYS A 396 -37.94 4.66 7.25
N ASP A 397 -38.57 5.81 7.43
CA ASP A 397 -38.05 6.89 8.28
C ASP A 397 -38.05 6.50 9.77
N LEU A 398 -39.08 5.77 10.20
CA LEU A 398 -39.23 5.30 11.58
C LEU A 398 -38.20 4.22 11.91
N ALA A 399 -38.05 3.24 11.01
CA ALA A 399 -37.07 2.18 11.13
C ALA A 399 -35.63 2.72 11.10
N ALA A 400 -35.35 3.71 10.25
CA ALA A 400 -34.05 4.35 10.14
C ALA A 400 -33.66 5.08 11.43
N GLU A 401 -34.57 5.86 12.03
CA GLU A 401 -34.31 6.57 13.28
C GLU A 401 -34.14 5.60 14.46
N ALA A 402 -34.94 4.53 14.52
CA ALA A 402 -34.82 3.48 15.53
C ALA A 402 -33.46 2.75 15.44
N LEU A 403 -32.99 2.43 14.23
CA LEU A 403 -31.67 1.84 14.01
C LEU A 403 -30.54 2.81 14.33
N ARG A 404 -30.68 4.11 14.03
CA ARG A 404 -29.69 5.13 14.37
C ARG A 404 -29.46 5.23 15.87
N ARG A 405 -30.53 5.23 16.67
CA ARG A 405 -30.43 5.30 18.15
C ARG A 405 -29.80 4.07 18.76
N ASN A 406 -29.96 2.92 18.11
CA ASN A 406 -29.53 1.62 18.63
C ASN A 406 -28.30 1.06 17.91
N GLU A 407 -27.48 1.91 17.27
CA GLU A 407 -26.20 1.51 16.66
C GLU A 407 -26.30 0.35 15.66
N ASN A 408 -27.35 0.36 14.83
CA ASN A 408 -27.63 -0.71 13.86
C ASN A 408 -27.89 -2.10 14.52
N ASP A 409 -28.34 -2.15 15.76
CA ASP A 409 -28.81 -3.39 16.40
C ASP A 409 -30.30 -3.60 16.11
N ILE A 410 -30.63 -4.62 15.30
CA ILE A 410 -32.01 -4.90 14.88
C ILE A 410 -32.89 -5.24 16.09
N GLN A 411 -32.37 -6.00 17.04
CA GLN A 411 -33.15 -6.47 18.18
C GLN A 411 -33.54 -5.30 19.08
N LYS A 412 -32.57 -4.46 19.44
CA LYS A 412 -32.84 -3.26 20.23
C LYS A 412 -33.71 -2.25 19.49
N ALA A 413 -33.55 -2.14 18.16
CA ALA A 413 -34.42 -1.30 17.35
C ALA A 413 -35.87 -1.81 17.36
N LEU A 414 -36.09 -3.13 17.21
CA LEU A 414 -37.42 -3.74 17.32
C LEU A 414 -38.04 -3.55 18.71
N ASP A 415 -37.27 -3.72 19.77
CA ASP A 415 -37.73 -3.49 21.15
C ASP A 415 -38.16 -2.02 21.34
N GLY A 416 -37.37 -1.08 20.81
CA GLY A 416 -37.68 0.35 20.82
C GLY A 416 -38.89 0.74 19.97
N LEU A 417 -39.15 0.00 18.88
CA LEU A 417 -40.33 0.20 18.04
C LEU A 417 -41.60 -0.42 18.63
N THR A 418 -41.45 -1.52 19.37
CA THR A 418 -42.58 -2.24 19.99
C THR A 418 -43.07 -1.54 21.26
N ASN A 419 -42.17 -0.86 21.98
CA ASN A 419 -42.54 -0.09 23.17
C ASN A 419 -43.24 1.25 22.78
N PRO A 420 -44.47 1.51 23.26
CA PRO A 420 -45.26 2.67 22.87
C PRO A 420 -44.63 4.01 23.29
N GLU A 421 -43.89 4.06 24.39
CA GLU A 421 -43.27 5.31 24.87
C GLU A 421 -42.09 5.73 23.98
N THR A 422 -41.21 4.78 23.66
CA THR A 422 -40.05 5.01 22.80
C THR A 422 -40.46 5.27 21.35
N ASN A 423 -41.45 4.54 20.84
CA ASN A 423 -41.99 4.78 19.50
C ASN A 423 -42.58 6.19 19.36
N SER A 424 -43.35 6.64 20.36
CA SER A 424 -43.91 8.00 20.38
C SER A 424 -42.80 9.07 20.41
N SER A 425 -41.74 8.86 21.22
CA SER A 425 -40.56 9.75 21.22
C SER A 425 -39.90 9.82 19.85
N ILE A 426 -39.64 8.68 19.22
CA ILE A 426 -39.01 8.62 17.89
C ILE A 426 -39.85 9.39 16.87
N GLN A 427 -41.16 9.21 16.89
CA GLN A 427 -42.07 9.85 15.94
C GLN A 427 -42.15 11.36 16.13
N LEU A 428 -42.14 11.85 17.37
CA LEU A 428 -42.05 13.29 17.69
C LEU A 428 -40.73 13.90 17.21
N ASP A 429 -39.63 13.17 17.35
CA ASP A 429 -38.31 13.63 16.91
C ASP A 429 -38.19 13.67 15.38
N ILE A 430 -38.82 12.74 14.68
CA ILE A 430 -38.94 12.77 13.22
C ILE A 430 -39.77 13.99 12.78
N GLU A 431 -40.91 14.25 13.40
CA GLU A 431 -41.76 15.39 13.06
C GLU A 431 -41.09 16.74 13.33
N SER A 432 -40.43 16.88 14.49
CA SER A 432 -39.70 18.10 14.85
C SER A 432 -38.51 18.34 13.91
N SER A 433 -37.77 17.28 13.58
CA SER A 433 -36.67 17.32 12.62
C SER A 433 -37.15 17.68 11.20
N LYS A 434 -38.29 17.13 10.77
CA LYS A 434 -38.90 17.45 9.47
C LYS A 434 -39.29 18.93 9.39
N LYS A 435 -39.91 19.48 10.44
CA LYS A 435 -40.23 20.91 10.54
C LYS A 435 -38.97 21.78 10.53
N LYS A 436 -37.90 21.35 11.22
CA LYS A 436 -36.61 22.07 11.22
C LYS A 436 -35.96 22.07 9.85
N ARG A 437 -35.92 20.92 9.15
CA ARG A 437 -35.40 20.79 7.78
C ARG A 437 -36.16 21.67 6.79
N GLN A 438 -37.48 21.74 6.90
CA GLN A 438 -38.31 22.62 6.07
C GLN A 438 -37.98 24.10 6.29
N ARG A 439 -37.82 24.53 7.55
CA ARG A 439 -37.41 25.92 7.85
C ARG A 439 -36.04 26.24 7.27
N VAL A 440 -35.06 25.37 7.50
CA VAL A 440 -33.71 25.55 6.95
C VAL A 440 -33.74 25.59 5.42
N ALA A 441 -34.46 24.71 4.75
CA ALA A 441 -34.57 24.72 3.28
C ALA A 441 -35.18 26.04 2.76
N VAL A 442 -36.22 26.54 3.42
CA VAL A 442 -36.82 27.85 3.10
C VAL A 442 -35.82 28.98 3.30
N ASP A 443 -35.09 29.00 4.42
CA ASP A 443 -34.08 30.02 4.70
C ASP A 443 -32.91 29.95 3.70
N THR A 444 -32.51 28.74 3.29
CA THR A 444 -31.43 28.52 2.29
C THR A 444 -31.86 29.03 0.92
N ALA A 445 -33.07 28.67 0.47
CA ALA A 445 -33.65 29.16 -0.78
C ALA A 445 -33.78 30.70 -0.78
N ILE A 446 -34.15 31.30 0.35
CA ILE A 446 -34.20 32.77 0.50
C ILE A 446 -32.80 33.38 0.37
N ASN A 447 -31.78 32.78 1.00
CA ASN A 447 -30.41 33.30 0.94
C ASN A 447 -29.80 33.17 -0.46
N GLU A 448 -29.99 32.04 -1.14
CA GLU A 448 -29.53 31.84 -2.52
C GLU A 448 -30.20 32.80 -3.50
N LEU A 449 -31.52 33.00 -3.38
CA LEU A 449 -32.25 33.96 -4.20
C LEU A 449 -31.86 35.41 -3.88
N ALA A 450 -31.60 35.75 -2.62
CA ALA A 450 -31.09 37.08 -2.27
C ALA A 450 -29.66 37.32 -2.76
N ALA A 451 -28.81 36.28 -2.78
CA ALA A 451 -27.44 36.35 -3.29
C ALA A 451 -27.39 36.63 -4.81
N MET A 452 -28.41 36.19 -5.56
CA MET A 452 -28.58 36.51 -6.98
C MET A 452 -29.02 37.96 -7.25
N GLY A 453 -29.03 38.82 -6.23
CA GLY A 453 -29.31 40.26 -6.37
C GLY A 453 -30.79 40.62 -6.33
N PHE A 454 -31.68 39.67 -6.05
CA PHE A 454 -33.10 39.97 -5.85
C PHE A 454 -33.33 40.62 -4.47
N PRO A 455 -34.27 41.60 -4.38
CA PRO A 455 -34.56 42.24 -3.10
C PRO A 455 -35.14 41.22 -2.11
N ARG A 456 -34.53 41.15 -0.92
CA ARG A 456 -34.79 40.12 0.11
C ARG A 456 -36.28 40.00 0.47
N GLU A 457 -37.01 41.10 0.50
CA GLU A 457 -38.45 41.11 0.82
C GLU A 457 -39.32 40.46 -0.27
N ALA A 458 -38.97 40.66 -1.54
CA ALA A 458 -39.65 40.02 -2.66
C ALA A 458 -39.34 38.52 -2.72
N VAL A 459 -38.08 38.16 -2.41
CA VAL A 459 -37.64 36.76 -2.31
C VAL A 459 -38.42 36.00 -1.25
N ILE A 460 -38.52 36.55 -0.04
CA ILE A 460 -39.27 35.95 1.07
C ILE A 460 -40.73 35.73 0.67
N SER A 461 -41.36 36.75 0.06
CA SER A 461 -42.75 36.67 -0.39
C SER A 461 -42.94 35.58 -1.47
N ALA A 462 -42.06 35.54 -2.46
CA ALA A 462 -42.11 34.55 -3.54
C ALA A 462 -41.85 33.11 -3.05
N VAL A 463 -40.88 32.91 -2.15
CA VAL A 463 -40.59 31.59 -1.60
C VAL A 463 -41.76 31.08 -0.74
N HIS A 464 -42.42 31.96 0.03
CA HIS A 464 -43.60 31.59 0.80
C HIS A 464 -44.85 31.30 -0.06
N GLU A 465 -45.03 32.02 -1.18
CA GLU A 465 -46.20 31.87 -2.04
C GLU A 465 -46.10 30.67 -2.99
N TYR A 466 -44.92 30.45 -3.58
CA TYR A 466 -44.73 29.41 -4.61
C TYR A 466 -44.11 28.12 -4.07
N GLY A 467 -43.55 28.12 -2.86
CA GLY A 467 -43.06 26.94 -2.12
C GLY A 467 -41.81 26.26 -2.69
N THR A 468 -41.65 26.22 -4.01
CA THR A 468 -40.48 25.70 -4.72
C THR A 468 -39.58 26.83 -5.22
N GLN A 469 -38.28 26.64 -5.06
CA GLN A 469 -37.25 27.61 -5.43
C GLN A 469 -37.31 28.01 -6.92
N GLU A 470 -37.53 27.05 -7.83
CA GLU A 470 -37.59 27.31 -9.27
C GLU A 470 -38.78 28.19 -9.67
N LEU A 471 -39.96 27.91 -9.12
CA LEU A 471 -41.15 28.72 -9.37
C LEU A 471 -40.99 30.13 -8.78
N ALA A 472 -40.49 30.25 -7.55
CA ALA A 472 -40.19 31.54 -6.91
C ALA A 472 -39.17 32.34 -7.74
N ARG A 473 -38.11 31.68 -8.23
CA ARG A 473 -37.10 32.28 -9.12
C ARG A 473 -37.72 32.77 -10.44
N SER A 474 -38.54 31.96 -11.09
CA SER A 474 -39.20 32.32 -12.34
C SER A 474 -40.13 33.53 -12.19
N HIS A 475 -40.82 33.63 -11.05
CA HIS A 475 -41.69 34.77 -10.72
C HIS A 475 -40.87 36.04 -10.47
N LEU A 476 -39.77 35.94 -9.72
CA LEU A 476 -38.86 37.05 -9.44
C LEU A 476 -38.21 37.60 -10.72
N PHE A 477 -37.82 36.74 -11.67
CA PHE A 477 -37.33 37.17 -12.98
C PHE A 477 -38.38 37.90 -13.80
N ARG A 478 -39.65 37.51 -13.69
CA ARG A 478 -40.76 38.17 -14.40
C ARG A 478 -41.07 39.56 -13.84
N GLN A 479 -40.86 39.73 -12.53
CA GLN A 479 -41.16 40.96 -11.79
C GLN A 479 -40.00 41.96 -11.85
N TYR A 480 -38.76 41.47 -11.94
CA TYR A 480 -37.54 42.27 -12.01
C TYR A 480 -36.70 41.87 -13.25
N PRO A 481 -37.13 42.25 -14.47
CA PRO A 481 -36.42 41.92 -15.70
C PRO A 481 -35.03 42.60 -15.82
N ASN A 482 -34.72 43.56 -14.94
CA ASN A 482 -33.47 44.33 -14.93
C ASN A 482 -32.53 43.96 -13.77
N ALA A 483 -32.82 42.90 -13.00
CA ALA A 483 -31.84 42.35 -12.06
C ALA A 483 -30.71 41.72 -12.90
N MET A 484 -29.54 42.37 -12.92
CA MET A 484 -28.38 41.90 -13.69
C MET A 484 -28.09 40.46 -13.28
N VAL A 485 -28.07 39.56 -14.27
CA VAL A 485 -27.40 38.28 -14.16
C VAL A 485 -25.92 38.63 -13.99
N VAL A 486 -25.47 38.68 -12.74
CA VAL A 486 -24.05 38.50 -12.49
C VAL A 486 -23.81 37.03 -12.79
N GLU A 487 -23.04 36.79 -13.86
CA GLU A 487 -22.50 35.46 -14.13
C GLU A 487 -21.71 35.05 -12.89
N ASP A 488 -22.23 34.03 -12.22
CA ASP A 488 -21.72 33.49 -10.97
C ASP A 488 -20.58 32.51 -11.32
N ASP A 489 -19.35 33.02 -11.33
CA ASP A 489 -18.17 32.22 -11.01
C ASP A 489 -18.22 31.92 -9.50
N ASN A 490 -19.11 31.01 -9.07
CA ASN A 490 -19.17 30.56 -7.69
C ASN A 490 -18.26 29.35 -7.48
N ASP A 491 -17.05 29.67 -7.02
CA ASP A 491 -16.25 28.78 -6.20
C ASP A 491 -16.91 28.72 -4.79
N ASP A 492 -17.77 27.72 -4.60
CA ASP A 492 -18.46 27.42 -3.33
C ASP A 492 -17.45 26.97 -2.27
N SER A 493 -16.83 27.94 -1.61
CA SER A 493 -16.06 27.74 -0.38
C SER A 493 -16.97 27.86 0.84
N THR A 494 -17.96 26.98 0.94
CA THR A 494 -18.64 26.73 2.21
C THR A 494 -17.64 26.11 3.21
N SER A 495 -17.32 26.88 4.23
CA SER A 495 -16.43 26.55 5.34
C SER A 495 -16.66 25.15 5.92
N ARG A 496 -15.87 24.18 5.46
CA ARG A 496 -15.66 22.87 6.12
C ARG A 496 -14.39 22.96 6.98
N PRO A 497 -14.32 22.24 8.12
CA PRO A 497 -13.19 22.34 9.02
C PRO A 497 -11.92 21.71 8.42
N SER A 498 -10.85 22.51 8.40
CA SER A 498 -9.41 22.21 8.29
C SER A 498 -8.86 21.48 7.05
N ASP A 499 -7.87 22.12 6.41
CA ASP A 499 -6.68 21.54 5.76
C ASP A 499 -6.90 20.32 4.84
N ARG A 500 -7.66 20.48 3.76
CA ARG A 500 -7.77 19.45 2.71
C ARG A 500 -7.23 19.99 1.39
N ASP A 501 -6.20 19.33 0.87
CA ASP A 501 -5.62 19.63 -0.43
C ASP A 501 -6.15 18.64 -1.47
N VAL A 502 -7.34 18.93 -2.01
CA VAL A 502 -8.05 18.03 -2.94
C VAL A 502 -7.20 17.74 -4.19
N GLU A 503 -6.43 18.72 -4.66
CA GLU A 503 -5.53 18.56 -5.81
C GLU A 503 -4.44 17.52 -5.52
N MET A 504 -3.84 17.58 -4.31
CA MET A 504 -2.84 16.59 -3.88
C MET A 504 -3.44 15.19 -3.69
N GLU A 505 -4.69 15.09 -3.21
CA GLU A 505 -5.41 13.83 -3.08
C GLU A 505 -5.74 13.19 -4.43
N ASP A 506 -6.14 14.01 -5.41
CA ASP A 506 -6.36 13.57 -6.79
C ASP A 506 -5.06 13.10 -7.46
N GLU A 507 -3.95 13.79 -7.23
CA GLU A 507 -2.64 13.38 -7.75
C GLU A 507 -2.17 12.04 -7.15
N LEU A 508 -2.45 11.80 -5.87
CA LEU A 508 -2.11 10.54 -5.19
C LEU A 508 -2.96 9.35 -5.64
N THR A 509 -4.25 9.57 -5.90
CA THR A 509 -5.22 8.49 -6.10
C THR A 509 -5.59 8.26 -7.56
N GLY A 510 -5.35 9.23 -8.43
CA GLY A 510 -5.78 9.18 -9.82
C GLY A 510 -5.21 8.00 -10.61
N GLU A 511 -3.98 7.58 -10.35
CA GLU A 511 -3.42 6.37 -11.00
C GLU A 511 -3.96 5.08 -10.40
N LEU A 512 -4.18 5.00 -9.08
CA LEU A 512 -4.78 3.82 -8.44
C LEU A 512 -6.22 3.59 -8.90
N GLN A 513 -7.00 4.65 -9.10
CA GLN A 513 -8.37 4.56 -9.59
C GLN A 513 -8.44 4.15 -11.08
N ARG A 514 -7.45 4.55 -11.88
CA ARG A 514 -7.37 4.24 -13.32
C ARG A 514 -6.65 2.92 -13.60
N GLY A 515 -5.83 2.46 -12.67
CA GLY A 515 -5.05 1.23 -12.75
C GLY A 515 -5.93 -0.02 -12.72
N ASP A 516 -5.43 -1.10 -13.30
CA ASP A 516 -5.99 -2.43 -13.13
C ASP A 516 -4.91 -3.36 -12.54
N ALA A 517 -5.25 -4.62 -12.24
CA ALA A 517 -4.31 -5.56 -11.63
C ALA A 517 -3.01 -5.80 -12.44
N PHE A 518 -2.97 -5.39 -13.72
CA PHE A 518 -1.81 -5.53 -14.59
C PHE A 518 -1.14 -4.19 -14.92
N SER A 519 -1.54 -3.06 -14.33
CA SER A 519 -0.93 -1.76 -14.61
C SER A 519 0.54 -1.71 -14.20
N ASP A 520 0.91 -2.46 -13.17
CA ASP A 520 2.27 -2.52 -12.64
C ASP A 520 3.25 -3.25 -13.57
N TYR A 521 2.71 -4.06 -14.48
CA TYR A 521 3.44 -4.82 -15.48
C TYR A 521 3.40 -4.18 -16.87
N ASP A 522 2.59 -3.12 -17.07
CA ASP A 522 2.51 -2.34 -18.32
C ASP A 522 3.69 -1.36 -18.43
N ILE A 523 4.89 -1.93 -18.50
CA ILE A 523 6.16 -1.21 -18.63
C ILE A 523 6.42 -0.94 -20.13
N ASP A 524 6.78 0.30 -20.46
CA ASP A 524 7.36 0.57 -21.78
C ASP A 524 8.81 0.11 -21.80
N VAL A 525 9.16 -0.72 -22.79
CA VAL A 525 10.43 -1.47 -22.85
C VAL A 525 11.44 -0.84 -23.83
N THR A 526 11.15 0.36 -24.29
CA THR A 526 11.94 1.12 -25.28
C THR A 526 13.31 1.49 -24.73
N GLU A 527 13.34 2.16 -23.58
CA GLU A 527 14.56 2.56 -22.86
C GLU A 527 15.40 1.35 -22.45
N GLU A 528 14.76 0.25 -22.01
CA GLU A 528 15.43 -0.99 -21.68
C GLU A 528 16.11 -1.60 -22.91
N GLY A 529 15.45 -1.57 -24.06
CA GLY A 529 16.03 -2.04 -25.33
C GLY A 529 17.25 -1.23 -25.74
N GLU A 530 17.23 0.10 -25.54
CA GLU A 530 18.38 0.97 -25.78
C GLU A 530 19.54 0.67 -24.83
N ALA A 531 19.26 0.57 -23.53
CA ALA A 531 20.27 0.24 -22.53
C ALA A 531 20.91 -1.14 -22.75
N ILE A 532 20.13 -2.16 -23.12
CA ILE A 532 20.66 -3.49 -23.44
C ILE A 532 21.66 -3.40 -24.61
N ARG A 533 21.30 -2.68 -25.68
CA ARG A 533 22.19 -2.50 -26.84
C ARG A 533 23.46 -1.76 -26.47
N GLU A 534 23.36 -0.70 -25.67
CA GLU A 534 24.51 0.07 -25.18
C GLU A 534 25.48 -0.82 -24.40
N TYR A 535 25.00 -1.54 -23.39
CA TYR A 535 25.85 -2.34 -22.52
C TYR A 535 26.44 -3.58 -23.19
N LEU A 536 25.71 -4.22 -24.12
CA LEU A 536 26.27 -5.31 -24.93
C LEU A 536 27.39 -4.81 -25.85
N ALA A 537 27.26 -3.60 -26.40
CA ALA A 537 28.32 -2.97 -27.20
C ALA A 537 29.55 -2.64 -26.33
N LEU A 538 29.33 -2.12 -25.12
CA LEU A 538 30.41 -1.86 -24.15
C LEU A 538 31.16 -3.14 -23.77
N LEU A 539 30.45 -4.24 -23.48
CA LEU A 539 31.06 -5.54 -23.20
C LEU A 539 31.93 -6.04 -24.36
N THR A 540 31.42 -5.93 -25.58
CA THR A 540 32.16 -6.32 -26.79
C THR A 540 33.43 -5.47 -26.95
N SER A 541 33.36 -4.17 -26.63
CA SER A 541 34.54 -3.29 -26.66
C SER A 541 35.56 -3.63 -25.56
N ALA A 542 35.11 -3.97 -24.34
CA ALA A 542 35.99 -4.35 -23.24
C ALA A 542 36.80 -5.62 -23.57
N GLU A 543 36.17 -6.59 -24.25
CA GLU A 543 36.85 -7.81 -24.71
C GLU A 543 37.91 -7.55 -25.77
N THR A 544 37.68 -6.59 -26.68
CA THR A 544 38.70 -6.21 -27.67
C THR A 544 39.94 -5.57 -27.06
N VAL A 545 39.80 -4.92 -25.89
CA VAL A 545 40.92 -4.32 -25.15
C VAL A 545 41.73 -5.39 -24.41
N GLU A 546 41.09 -6.42 -23.85
CA GLU A 546 41.78 -7.56 -23.22
C GLU A 546 42.50 -8.47 -24.23
N GLN A 547 42.09 -8.47 -25.50
CA GLN A 547 42.69 -9.30 -26.55
C GLN A 547 43.91 -8.68 -27.27
N VAL A 548 44.35 -7.46 -26.93
CA VAL A 548 45.64 -6.95 -27.44
C VAL A 548 46.77 -7.68 -26.72
N PRO A 549 47.53 -8.59 -27.40
CA PRO A 549 48.57 -9.34 -26.72
C PRO A 549 49.74 -8.39 -26.42
N THR A 550 50.17 -8.37 -25.17
CA THR A 550 51.46 -7.84 -24.72
C THR A 550 52.61 -8.70 -25.28
N SER A 551 52.71 -8.82 -26.60
CA SER A 551 53.69 -9.64 -27.32
C SER A 551 54.40 -8.88 -28.43
N GLN A 552 54.36 -7.54 -28.42
CA GLN A 552 55.24 -6.70 -29.22
C GLN A 552 55.92 -5.63 -28.37
N VAL A 553 56.69 -6.06 -27.36
CA VAL A 553 57.84 -5.30 -26.87
C VAL A 553 59.03 -6.25 -26.76
N ILE A 554 59.53 -6.70 -27.91
CA ILE A 554 60.88 -7.27 -28.04
C ILE A 554 61.51 -6.73 -29.34
N ARG A 555 62.61 -5.97 -29.15
CA ARG A 555 63.70 -5.63 -30.09
C ARG A 555 63.42 -4.59 -31.19
N ASN A 556 63.96 -3.38 -30.99
CA ASN A 556 65.30 -3.03 -31.45
C ASN A 556 65.94 -1.96 -30.56
#